data_AF-A0A7K0CPJ9-F1
#
_entry.id   AF-A0A7K0CPJ9-F1
#
_cell.length_a   1.000
_cell.length_b   1.000
_cell.length_c   1.000
_cell.angle_alpha   90.00
_cell.angle_beta   90.00
_cell.angle_gamma   90.00
#
_symmetry.space_group_name_H-M   'P 1'
#
loop_
_entity.id
_entity.type
_entity.pdbx_description
1 polymer ?
#
loop_
_entity_poly.entity_id
_entity_poly.type
_entity_poly.pdbx_seq_one_letter_code
_entity_poly.pdbx_strand_id
1 'polypeptide(L)'
;MSLPDALFGEGITLAGDRVWQLTWQNGVALERDAASLKERRRVPYKGEGWGLCHQSAPDRLVMSDGSSNLTFRDPRTFAVNGTIAVREGSRPVRNLNELECTPDGAVYANIWQTDRIIRIDPASGKVTASVDATGLLTPAERAAGADVLNGIASIPGTDEFWVTGKLWPKLFRVRFVPVG
;
A
#
# COMPACT_ATOMS: atom_id res chain seq x y z
N MET A 1 -34.33 3.64 -6.73
CA MET A 1 -33.39 3.59 -7.87
C MET A 1 -32.07 4.11 -7.36
N SER A 2 -31.19 3.23 -6.90
CA SER A 2 -29.88 3.62 -6.39
C SER A 2 -29.00 4.06 -7.56
N LEU A 3 -28.20 5.10 -7.35
CA LEU A 3 -27.12 5.46 -8.25
C LEU A 3 -26.15 4.28 -8.35
N PRO A 4 -25.50 4.03 -9.50
CA PRO A 4 -24.43 3.05 -9.56
C PRO A 4 -23.38 3.41 -8.51
N ASP A 5 -22.96 2.46 -7.68
CA ASP A 5 -21.92 2.70 -6.70
C ASP A 5 -20.69 3.21 -7.43
N ALA A 6 -20.32 4.47 -7.20
CA ALA A 6 -19.05 5.00 -7.68
C ALA A 6 -17.94 4.13 -7.08
N LEU A 7 -17.12 3.52 -7.93
CA LEU A 7 -15.99 2.73 -7.46
C LEU A 7 -14.98 3.69 -6.80
N PHE A 8 -14.80 3.57 -5.50
CA PHE A 8 -13.78 4.33 -4.79
C PHE A 8 -12.45 3.59 -4.89
N GLY A 9 -11.56 4.07 -5.77
CA GLY A 9 -10.27 3.45 -6.02
C GLY A 9 -9.32 3.59 -4.83
N GLU A 10 -8.64 2.49 -4.51
CA GLU A 10 -7.62 2.43 -3.45
C GLU A 10 -6.31 1.89 -4.04
N GLY A 11 -5.56 1.07 -3.29
CA GLY A 11 -4.24 0.55 -3.64
C GLY A 11 -4.12 0.03 -5.07
N ILE A 12 -3.01 0.38 -5.71
CA ILE A 12 -2.72 0.08 -7.11
C ILE A 12 -1.29 -0.43 -7.23
N THR A 13 -1.06 -1.44 -8.09
CA THR A 13 0.30 -1.92 -8.34
C THR A 13 0.46 -2.48 -9.74
N LEU A 14 1.68 -2.44 -10.24
CA LEU A 14 2.10 -3.05 -11.50
C LEU A 14 2.59 -4.48 -11.22
N ALA A 15 2.07 -5.46 -11.95
CA ALA A 15 2.52 -6.85 -11.92
C ALA A 15 2.66 -7.39 -13.35
N GLY A 16 3.87 -7.34 -13.88
CA GLY A 16 4.15 -7.71 -15.28
C GLY A 16 3.44 -6.78 -16.27
N ASP A 17 2.59 -7.32 -17.13
CA ASP A 17 1.79 -6.58 -18.11
C ASP A 17 0.43 -6.08 -17.58
N ARG A 18 0.22 -6.16 -16.26
CA ARG A 18 -1.06 -5.85 -15.60
C ARG A 18 -0.90 -4.75 -14.57
N VAL A 19 -1.90 -3.88 -14.49
CA VAL A 19 -2.12 -3.01 -13.34
C VAL A 19 -3.33 -3.53 -12.57
N TRP A 20 -3.15 -3.83 -11.29
CA TRP A 20 -4.23 -4.18 -10.38
C TRP A 20 -4.59 -2.95 -9.56
N GLN A 21 -5.89 -2.64 -9.44
CA GLN A 21 -6.38 -1.59 -8.57
C GLN A 21 -7.53 -2.09 -7.71
N LEU A 22 -7.46 -1.82 -6.41
CA LEU A 22 -8.49 -2.14 -5.44
C LEU A 22 -9.63 -1.13 -5.47
N THR A 23 -10.75 -1.55 -4.89
CA THR A 23 -11.87 -0.67 -4.53
C THR A 23 -12.11 -0.76 -3.03
N TRP A 24 -12.44 0.33 -2.37
CA TRP A 24 -12.49 0.31 -0.90
C TRP A 24 -13.53 -0.67 -0.36
N GLN A 25 -14.83 -0.39 -0.57
CA GLN A 25 -15.93 -1.19 0.00
C GLN A 25 -16.70 -2.02 -1.04
N ASN A 26 -16.41 -1.83 -2.33
CA ASN A 26 -17.12 -2.55 -3.39
C ASN A 26 -16.69 -4.02 -3.49
N GLY A 27 -15.56 -4.42 -2.89
CA GLY A 27 -15.07 -5.79 -2.91
C GLY A 27 -14.65 -6.26 -4.31
N VAL A 28 -14.08 -5.36 -5.12
CA VAL A 28 -13.70 -5.65 -6.51
C VAL A 28 -12.28 -5.15 -6.79
N ALA A 29 -11.45 -6.00 -7.41
CA ALA A 29 -10.17 -5.62 -7.97
C ALA A 29 -10.30 -5.48 -9.49
N LEU A 30 -9.82 -4.36 -10.03
CA LEU A 30 -9.80 -4.09 -11.46
C LEU A 30 -8.45 -4.49 -12.03
N GLU A 31 -8.43 -5.38 -13.02
CA GLU A 31 -7.26 -5.66 -13.83
C GLU A 31 -7.27 -4.77 -15.06
N ARG A 32 -6.17 -4.06 -15.30
CA ARG A 32 -5.95 -3.25 -16.49
C ARG A 32 -4.71 -3.71 -17.23
N ASP A 33 -4.72 -3.51 -18.53
CA ASP A 33 -3.52 -3.59 -19.35
C ASP A 33 -2.52 -2.51 -18.94
N ALA A 34 -1.27 -2.85 -18.65
CA ALA A 34 -0.30 -1.89 -18.13
C ALA A 34 0.10 -0.81 -19.15
N ALA A 35 0.03 -1.11 -20.45
CA ALA A 35 0.44 -0.17 -21.49
C ALA A 35 -0.68 0.83 -21.85
N SER A 36 -1.92 0.35 -21.93
CA SER A 36 -3.08 1.13 -22.39
C SER A 36 -4.02 1.56 -21.26
N LEU A 37 -3.86 1.01 -20.06
CA LEU A 37 -4.74 1.18 -18.90
C LEU A 37 -6.20 0.77 -19.16
N LYS A 38 -6.48 0.08 -20.27
CA LYS A 38 -7.80 -0.45 -20.55
C LYS A 38 -8.13 -1.56 -19.55
N GLU A 39 -9.32 -1.47 -18.96
CA GLU A 39 -9.85 -2.53 -18.10
C GLU A 39 -9.95 -3.83 -18.89
N ARG A 40 -9.29 -4.87 -18.37
CA ARG A 40 -9.32 -6.23 -18.91
C ARG A 40 -10.46 -7.02 -18.27
N ARG A 41 -10.59 -6.94 -16.93
CA ARG A 41 -11.65 -7.59 -16.16
C ARG A 41 -11.73 -7.06 -14.73
N ARG A 42 -12.74 -7.53 -14.01
CA ARG A 42 -12.96 -7.32 -12.57
C ARG A 42 -12.95 -8.66 -11.86
N VAL A 43 -12.30 -8.72 -10.70
CA VAL A 43 -12.27 -9.91 -9.85
C VAL A 43 -12.85 -9.57 -8.47
N PRO A 44 -13.91 -10.27 -8.02
CA PRO A 44 -14.46 -10.02 -6.70
C PRO A 44 -13.53 -10.54 -5.59
N TYR A 45 -13.52 -9.86 -4.46
CA TYR A 45 -12.90 -10.30 -3.22
C TYR A 45 -13.79 -9.97 -2.02
N LYS A 46 -13.50 -10.59 -0.87
CA LYS A 46 -14.21 -10.36 0.38
C LYS A 46 -13.49 -9.31 1.22
N GLY A 47 -14.25 -8.49 1.93
CA GLY A 47 -13.72 -7.45 2.82
C GLY A 47 -13.38 -6.16 2.07
N GLU A 48 -12.70 -5.25 2.77
CA GLU A 48 -12.24 -3.98 2.20
C GLU A 48 -10.90 -4.15 1.47
N GLY A 49 -10.55 -3.20 0.60
CA GLY A 49 -9.22 -3.11 -0.01
C GLY A 49 -8.59 -1.75 0.19
N TRP A 50 -7.39 -1.71 0.77
CA TRP A 50 -6.69 -0.48 1.16
C TRP A 50 -5.40 -0.31 0.35
N GLY A 51 -4.33 -1.04 0.67
CA GLY A 51 -3.07 -1.00 -0.05
C GLY A 51 -2.82 -2.25 -0.88
N LEU A 52 -2.02 -2.11 -1.94
CA LEU A 52 -1.63 -3.20 -2.82
C LEU A 52 -0.21 -2.97 -3.34
N CYS A 53 0.68 -3.95 -3.20
CA CYS A 53 1.99 -3.95 -3.85
C CYS A 53 2.33 -5.32 -4.44
N HIS A 54 3.32 -5.38 -5.35
CA HIS A 54 3.79 -6.60 -5.99
C HIS A 54 5.18 -6.98 -5.52
N GLN A 55 5.32 -8.21 -5.00
CA GLN A 55 6.63 -8.83 -4.78
C GLN A 55 6.97 -9.68 -6.01
N SER A 56 7.89 -9.21 -6.85
CA SER A 56 8.30 -9.90 -8.08
C SER A 56 8.99 -11.24 -7.84
N ALA A 57 9.64 -11.40 -6.68
CA ALA A 57 10.10 -12.68 -6.14
C ALA A 57 9.59 -12.77 -4.69
N PRO A 58 8.59 -13.63 -4.39
CA PRO A 58 8.25 -14.87 -5.09
C PRO A 58 7.13 -14.79 -6.15
N ASP A 59 6.85 -13.62 -6.73
CA ASP A 59 5.74 -13.36 -7.66
C ASP A 59 4.35 -13.48 -7.00
N ARG A 60 4.03 -12.50 -6.14
CA ARG A 60 2.73 -12.40 -5.46
C ARG A 60 2.36 -10.94 -5.21
N LEU A 61 1.06 -10.68 -5.17
CA LEU A 61 0.54 -9.42 -4.65
C LEU A 61 0.43 -9.49 -3.13
N VAL A 62 0.62 -8.36 -2.48
CA VAL A 62 0.42 -8.17 -1.05
C VAL A 62 -0.65 -7.10 -0.88
N MET A 63 -1.71 -7.43 -0.14
CA MET A 63 -2.87 -6.58 0.06
C MET A 63 -3.11 -6.32 1.54
N SER A 64 -3.41 -5.08 1.89
CA SER A 64 -3.93 -4.68 3.20
C SER A 64 -5.42 -4.31 3.11
N ASP A 65 -6.10 -4.33 4.25
CA ASP A 65 -7.52 -4.06 4.41
C ASP A 65 -7.82 -3.22 5.66
N GLY A 66 -6.81 -2.50 6.18
CA GLY A 66 -6.90 -1.76 7.44
C GLY A 66 -6.81 -2.64 8.71
N SER A 67 -6.86 -3.97 8.59
CA SER A 67 -6.62 -4.87 9.72
C SER A 67 -5.12 -4.97 10.06
N SER A 68 -4.76 -5.92 10.91
CA SER A 68 -3.35 -6.25 11.20
C SER A 68 -2.82 -7.40 10.35
N ASN A 69 -3.50 -7.77 9.27
CA ASN A 69 -3.08 -8.85 8.39
C ASN A 69 -2.69 -8.31 7.01
N LEU A 70 -1.69 -8.94 6.42
CA LEU A 70 -1.42 -8.82 4.99
C LEU A 70 -1.91 -10.10 4.31
N THR A 71 -2.68 -9.94 3.24
CA THR A 71 -3.17 -11.04 2.42
C THR A 71 -2.30 -11.15 1.18
N PHE A 72 -1.80 -12.35 0.92
CA PHE A 72 -1.06 -12.65 -0.29
C PHE A 72 -2.02 -13.15 -1.37
N ARG A 73 -1.83 -12.67 -2.60
CA ARG A 73 -2.67 -13.02 -3.74
C ARG A 73 -1.86 -13.38 -4.98
N ASP A 74 -2.41 -14.25 -5.78
CA ASP A 74 -1.87 -14.62 -7.08
C ASP A 74 -2.00 -13.44 -8.07
N PRO A 75 -0.93 -13.01 -8.75
CA PRO A 75 -0.93 -11.83 -9.61
C PRO A 75 -1.67 -12.03 -10.94
N ARG A 76 -2.03 -13.27 -11.28
CA ARG A 76 -2.72 -13.63 -12.52
C ARG A 76 -4.21 -13.87 -12.33
N THR A 77 -4.66 -14.20 -11.13
CA THR A 77 -6.05 -14.59 -10.83
C THR A 77 -6.65 -13.77 -9.70
N PHE A 78 -5.81 -13.06 -8.93
CA PHE A 78 -6.17 -12.35 -7.70
C PHE A 78 -6.66 -13.26 -6.55
N ALA A 79 -6.54 -14.58 -6.71
CA ALA A 79 -6.91 -15.57 -5.71
C ALA A 79 -6.00 -15.45 -4.47
N VAL A 80 -6.57 -15.66 -3.28
CA VAL A 80 -5.80 -15.67 -2.03
C VAL A 80 -4.88 -16.89 -2.00
N ASN A 81 -3.60 -16.68 -1.70
CA ASN A 81 -2.61 -17.76 -1.55
C ASN A 81 -1.97 -17.79 -0.15
N GLY A 82 -2.32 -16.85 0.73
CA GLY A 82 -1.90 -16.87 2.12
C GLY A 82 -2.26 -15.61 2.88
N THR A 83 -2.00 -15.61 4.18
CA THR A 83 -2.16 -14.46 5.06
C THR A 83 -1.05 -14.48 6.11
N ILE A 84 -0.57 -13.31 6.50
CA ILE A 84 0.38 -13.15 7.59
C ILE A 84 -0.10 -12.05 8.54
N ALA A 85 0.04 -12.27 9.85
CA ALA A 85 -0.28 -11.28 10.86
C ALA A 85 0.92 -10.36 11.11
N VAL A 86 0.73 -9.05 10.99
CA VAL A 86 1.75 -8.04 11.23
C VAL A 86 1.86 -7.71 12.71
N ARG A 87 3.07 -7.81 13.26
CA ARG A 87 3.33 -7.60 14.69
C ARG A 87 4.59 -6.79 14.95
N GLU A 88 4.50 -5.94 15.96
CA GLU A 88 5.62 -5.26 16.60
C GLU A 88 5.81 -5.85 18.01
N GLY A 89 6.84 -6.70 18.15
CA GLY A 89 6.95 -7.56 19.33
C GLY A 89 5.74 -8.49 19.44
N SER A 90 5.05 -8.46 20.58
CA SER A 90 3.83 -9.25 20.79
C SER A 90 2.55 -8.58 20.28
N ARG A 91 2.62 -7.29 19.90
CA ARG A 91 1.42 -6.49 19.60
C ARG A 91 1.08 -6.54 18.11
N PRO A 92 -0.18 -6.80 17.73
CA PRO A 92 -0.61 -6.63 16.34
C PRO A 92 -0.57 -5.17 15.94
N VAL A 93 -0.14 -4.87 14.71
CA VAL A 93 -0.17 -3.51 14.15
C VAL A 93 -1.35 -3.41 13.20
N ARG A 94 -2.34 -2.58 13.55
CA ARG A 94 -3.57 -2.36 12.75
C ARG A 94 -3.43 -1.12 11.87
N ASN A 95 -4.47 -0.84 11.08
CA ASN A 95 -4.58 0.33 10.21
C ASN A 95 -3.52 0.34 9.11
N LEU A 96 -3.11 -0.84 8.65
CA LEU A 96 -2.23 -1.00 7.50
C LEU A 96 -2.95 -0.45 6.27
N ASN A 97 -2.40 0.61 5.68
CA ASN A 97 -3.01 1.30 4.56
C ASN A 97 -2.20 1.04 3.28
N GLU A 98 -1.75 2.10 2.60
CA GLU A 98 -0.93 1.96 1.40
C GLU A 98 0.34 1.12 1.66
N LEU A 99 0.73 0.34 0.64
CA LEU A 99 1.82 -0.62 0.69
C LEU A 99 2.79 -0.36 -0.45
N GLU A 100 4.08 -0.55 -0.17
CA GLU A 100 5.13 -0.62 -1.19
C GLU A 100 6.01 -1.85 -0.97
N CYS A 101 6.25 -2.62 -2.04
CA CYS A 101 7.05 -3.84 -2.01
C CYS A 101 8.43 -3.52 -2.59
N THR A 102 9.49 -3.62 -1.78
CA THR A 102 10.85 -3.26 -2.20
C THR A 102 11.63 -4.45 -2.77
N PRO A 103 12.69 -4.20 -3.58
CA PRO A 103 13.50 -5.27 -4.19
C PRO A 103 14.18 -6.23 -3.20
N ASP A 104 14.43 -5.78 -1.97
CA ASP A 104 14.97 -6.61 -0.88
C ASP A 104 13.91 -7.54 -0.25
N GLY A 105 12.68 -7.54 -0.78
CA GLY A 105 11.57 -8.36 -0.33
C GLY A 105 10.80 -7.80 0.86
N ALA A 106 11.13 -6.61 1.37
CA ALA A 106 10.36 -5.99 2.44
C ALA A 106 9.04 -5.40 1.92
N VAL A 107 8.09 -5.22 2.85
CA VAL A 107 6.85 -4.49 2.61
C VAL A 107 6.85 -3.26 3.51
N TYR A 108 6.78 -2.08 2.91
CA TYR A 108 6.53 -0.83 3.61
C TYR A 108 5.03 -0.60 3.68
N ALA A 109 4.55 -0.09 4.81
CA ALA A 109 3.14 0.23 5.00
C ALA A 109 2.96 1.58 5.71
N ASN A 110 2.07 2.42 5.19
CA ASN A 110 1.52 3.53 5.95
C ASN A 110 0.61 2.99 7.07
N ILE A 111 0.65 3.64 8.24
CA ILE A 111 -0.33 3.42 9.30
C ILE A 111 -1.35 4.56 9.27
N TRP A 112 -2.59 4.26 8.90
CA TRP A 112 -3.63 5.26 8.70
C TRP A 112 -3.86 6.11 9.97
N GLN A 113 -4.11 7.41 9.75
CA GLN A 113 -4.22 8.47 10.77
C GLN A 113 -2.94 8.72 11.60
N THR A 114 -1.77 8.33 11.10
CA THR A 114 -0.50 8.64 11.73
C THR A 114 0.52 9.11 10.68
N ASP A 115 1.59 9.78 11.12
CA ASP A 115 2.75 10.08 10.29
C ASP A 115 3.79 8.94 10.35
N ARG A 116 3.35 7.68 10.50
CA ARG A 116 4.22 6.51 10.68
C ARG A 116 4.21 5.62 9.44
N ILE A 117 5.41 5.22 9.03
CA ILE A 117 5.62 4.16 8.04
C ILE A 117 6.35 3.01 8.73
N ILE A 118 5.95 1.77 8.50
CA ILE A 118 6.62 0.58 9.04
C ILE A 118 7.23 -0.26 7.93
N ARG A 119 8.37 -0.89 8.20
CA ARG A 119 8.99 -1.90 7.35
C ARG A 119 8.69 -3.28 7.91
N ILE A 120 8.07 -4.13 7.12
CA ILE A 120 7.57 -5.45 7.51
C ILE A 120 8.40 -6.52 6.78
N ASP A 121 8.85 -7.53 7.52
CA ASP A 121 9.29 -8.79 6.93
C ASP A 121 8.04 -9.63 6.59
N PRO A 122 7.72 -9.85 5.30
CA PRO A 122 6.51 -10.56 4.91
C PRO A 122 6.62 -12.08 5.08
N ALA A 123 7.79 -12.64 5.40
CA ALA A 123 7.91 -14.05 5.74
C ALA A 123 7.43 -14.33 7.16
N SER A 124 7.69 -13.40 8.10
CA SER A 124 7.34 -13.58 9.52
C SER A 124 6.23 -12.66 10.02
N GLY A 125 5.88 -11.62 9.26
CA GLY A 125 4.99 -10.53 9.68
C GLY A 125 5.61 -9.58 10.70
N LYS A 126 6.92 -9.66 10.95
CA LYS A 126 7.57 -8.85 11.99
C LYS A 126 7.84 -7.44 11.44
N VAL A 127 7.49 -6.43 12.23
CA VAL A 127 7.99 -5.06 12.01
C VAL A 127 9.48 -5.02 12.33
N THR A 128 10.27 -4.67 11.32
CA THR A 128 11.74 -4.61 11.36
C THR A 128 12.29 -3.20 11.50
N ALA A 129 11.52 -2.19 11.07
CA ALA A 129 11.83 -0.79 11.28
C ALA A 129 10.55 0.04 11.35
N SER A 130 10.66 1.21 11.99
CA SER A 130 9.61 2.22 12.03
C SER A 130 10.22 3.55 11.63
N VAL A 131 9.58 4.23 10.69
CA VAL A 131 9.96 5.55 10.18
C VAL A 131 8.97 6.56 10.72
N ASP A 132 9.51 7.62 11.29
CA ASP A 132 8.79 8.82 11.65
C ASP A 132 8.82 9.81 10.47
N ALA A 133 7.65 10.08 9.90
CA ALA A 133 7.45 11.01 8.79
C ALA A 133 6.82 12.33 9.25
N THR A 134 6.84 12.63 10.56
CA THR A 134 6.45 13.94 11.08
C THR A 134 7.33 15.04 10.48
N GLY A 135 6.76 16.24 10.37
CA GLY A 135 7.49 17.39 9.84
C GLY A 135 7.69 17.43 8.32
N LEU A 136 7.26 16.42 7.56
CA LEU A 136 7.27 16.50 6.09
C LEU A 136 6.44 17.68 5.57
N LEU A 137 5.26 17.90 6.15
CA LEU A 137 4.47 19.11 5.92
C LEU A 137 4.63 20.11 7.06
N THR A 138 4.73 21.38 6.70
CA THR A 138 4.62 22.49 7.65
C THR A 138 3.21 22.60 8.21
N PRO A 139 3.00 23.24 9.38
CA PRO A 139 1.66 23.47 9.92
C PRO A 139 0.73 24.23 8.95
N ALA A 140 1.27 25.18 8.18
CA ALA A 140 0.51 25.94 7.19
C ALA A 140 0.02 25.05 6.03
N GLU A 141 0.87 24.14 5.54
CA GLU A 141 0.48 23.19 4.49
C GLU A 141 -0.57 22.20 4.98
N ARG A 142 -0.48 21.75 6.24
CA ARG A 142 -1.54 20.92 6.86
C ARG A 142 -2.86 21.67 6.96
N ALA A 143 -2.83 22.93 7.40
CA ALA A 143 -4.02 23.77 7.51
C ALA A 143 -4.66 24.11 6.16
N ALA A 144 -3.92 24.00 5.05
CA ALA A 144 -4.38 24.28 3.70
C ALA A 144 -5.23 23.15 3.06
N GLY A 145 -5.65 22.14 3.84
CA GLY A 145 -6.52 21.06 3.39
C GLY A 145 -5.80 19.76 3.04
N ALA A 146 -4.53 19.62 3.40
CA ALA A 146 -3.86 18.32 3.36
C ALA A 146 -4.48 17.38 4.40
N ASP A 147 -4.75 16.15 3.99
CA ASP A 147 -5.26 15.09 4.84
C ASP A 147 -4.07 14.22 5.33
N VAL A 148 -4.26 12.92 5.48
CA VAL A 148 -3.27 12.00 6.05
C VAL A 148 -2.13 11.61 5.10
N LEU A 149 -0.97 11.27 5.69
CA LEU A 149 0.12 10.56 5.03
C LEU A 149 -0.39 9.23 4.43
N ASN A 150 -0.18 9.03 3.12
CA ASN A 150 -0.60 7.85 2.39
C ASN A 150 0.00 7.86 0.96
N GLY A 151 0.83 6.87 0.63
CA GLY A 151 1.51 6.77 -0.66
C GLY A 151 3.03 6.67 -0.48
N ILE A 152 3.58 5.54 -0.88
CA ILE A 152 5.00 5.20 -0.81
C ILE A 152 5.37 4.55 -2.15
N ALA A 153 6.48 4.98 -2.76
CA ALA A 153 7.02 4.28 -3.93
C ALA A 153 8.54 4.21 -3.84
N SER A 154 9.09 3.01 -3.94
CA SER A 154 10.53 2.82 -4.02
C SER A 154 11.05 3.31 -5.36
N ILE A 155 12.24 3.93 -5.36
CA ILE A 155 12.87 4.41 -6.58
C ILE A 155 13.81 3.31 -7.10
N PRO A 156 13.56 2.76 -8.30
CA PRO A 156 14.39 1.67 -8.82
C PRO A 156 15.87 2.04 -8.91
N GLY A 157 16.74 1.15 -8.43
CA GLY A 157 18.19 1.33 -8.47
C GLY A 157 18.76 2.25 -7.39
N THR A 158 17.95 2.71 -6.43
CA THR A 158 18.41 3.50 -5.28
C THR A 158 17.87 2.96 -3.96
N ASP A 159 18.28 3.58 -2.86
CA ASP A 159 17.76 3.35 -1.49
C ASP A 159 16.71 4.41 -1.08
N GLU A 160 16.14 5.11 -2.06
CA GLU A 160 15.25 6.25 -1.85
C GLU A 160 13.81 5.93 -2.21
N PHE A 161 12.91 6.75 -1.67
CA PHE A 161 11.47 6.60 -1.80
C PHE A 161 10.84 7.92 -2.20
N TRP A 162 9.75 7.84 -2.94
CA TRP A 162 8.75 8.88 -3.03
C TRP A 162 7.72 8.68 -1.91
N VAL A 163 7.38 9.76 -1.20
CA VAL A 163 6.37 9.75 -0.13
C VAL A 163 5.45 10.96 -0.27
N THR A 164 4.15 10.74 -0.08
CA THR A 164 3.12 11.80 -0.13
C THR A 164 1.92 11.46 0.78
N GLY A 165 0.84 12.20 0.64
CA GLY A 165 -0.41 11.97 1.35
C GLY A 165 -1.64 12.44 0.59
N LYS A 166 -2.81 12.10 1.13
CA LYS A 166 -4.10 12.47 0.55
C LYS A 166 -4.22 14.00 0.56
N LEU A 167 -4.45 14.58 -0.62
CA LEU A 167 -4.56 16.03 -0.83
C LEU A 167 -3.29 16.82 -0.45
N TRP A 168 -2.13 16.17 -0.34
CA TRP A 168 -0.89 16.89 -0.07
C TRP A 168 -0.48 17.73 -1.29
N PRO A 169 0.06 18.95 -1.08
CA PRO A 169 0.54 19.79 -2.17
C PRO A 169 1.90 19.34 -2.73
N LYS A 170 2.51 18.29 -2.14
CA LYS A 170 3.90 17.90 -2.38
C LYS A 170 4.08 16.39 -2.44
N LEU A 171 5.09 15.99 -3.22
CA LEU A 171 5.69 14.67 -3.25
C LEU A 171 7.15 14.81 -2.81
N PHE A 172 7.59 14.01 -1.84
CA PHE A 172 8.93 14.09 -1.27
C PHE A 172 9.80 12.93 -1.75
N ARG A 173 11.01 13.23 -2.22
CA ARG A 173 12.07 12.22 -2.37
C ARG A 173 12.79 12.11 -1.04
N VAL A 174 12.80 10.94 -0.43
CA VAL A 174 13.37 10.71 0.91
C VAL A 174 14.30 9.50 0.92
N ARG A 175 15.24 9.50 1.86
CA ARG A 175 16.01 8.33 2.28
C ARG A 175 15.67 8.05 3.74
N PHE A 176 15.38 6.81 4.09
CA PHE A 176 15.16 6.42 5.49
C PHE A 176 16.52 6.12 6.14
N VAL A 177 16.82 6.79 7.25
CA VAL A 177 18.09 6.64 7.98
C VAL A 177 17.82 6.22 9.43
N PRO A 178 18.71 5.44 10.06
CA PRO A 178 18.59 5.13 11.48
C PRO A 178 18.62 6.39 12.34
N VAL A 179 17.95 6.35 13.49
CA VAL A 179 18.11 7.37 14.54
C VAL A 179 19.53 7.26 15.08
N GLY A 180 20.25 8.38 15.14
CA GLY A 180 21.61 8.47 15.69
C GLY A 180 21.66 8.42 17.21
#